data_AF-A0A1Z9SPJ7-F1
#
_entry.id   AF-A0A1Z9SPJ7-F1
#
_cell.length_a   1.000
_cell.length_b   1.000
_cell.length_c   1.000
_cell.angle_alpha   90.00
_cell.angle_beta   90.00
_cell.angle_gamma   90.00
#
_symmetry.space_group_name_H-M   'P 1'
#
loop_
_entity.id
_entity.type
_entity.pdbx_description
1 polymer ?
#
loop_
_entity_poly.entity_id
_entity_poly.type
_entity_poly.pdbx_seq_one_letter_code
_entity_poly.pdbx_strand_id
1 'polypeptide(L)'
;MILTNKHNKTTNQSKKNNLKELKMRNNKGFTLIELIMVTIILGILAAVAIPRYMTSVEKAEEAAEDAVINAIKAGLEQHATEKLMENGRRSWPTNPWDALETKPAGYAATDADAADDGQWRFKTSTKNITHMRGNGDVKHWDYAEGTNSGGNSDAVGTLGVREAGAGD
;
A
#
# COMPACT_ATOMS: atom_id res chain seq x y z
N MET A 1 -19.11 83.39 54.06
CA MET A 1 -19.34 82.52 55.23
C MET A 1 -18.94 81.10 54.86
N ILE A 2 -17.94 80.61 55.61
CA ILE A 2 -17.38 79.25 55.77
C ILE A 2 -18.49 78.17 55.59
N LEU A 3 -18.34 77.04 54.89
CA LEU A 3 -17.55 75.85 55.29
C LEU A 3 -17.38 74.81 54.16
N THR A 4 -16.13 74.38 54.04
CA THR A 4 -15.55 73.06 53.72
C THR A 4 -16.52 71.87 53.62
N ASN A 5 -16.30 70.99 52.63
CA ASN A 5 -16.18 69.56 52.96
C ASN A 5 -15.07 68.87 52.16
N LYS A 6 -14.15 68.29 52.92
CA LYS A 6 -12.95 67.56 52.52
C LYS A 6 -13.28 66.09 52.77
N HIS A 7 -12.93 65.20 51.84
CA HIS A 7 -12.65 63.75 51.97
C HIS A 7 -13.41 62.94 50.91
N ASN A 8 -12.67 62.26 50.01
CA ASN A 8 -12.25 60.89 50.27
C ASN A 8 -11.27 60.42 49.17
N LYS A 9 -9.97 60.35 49.48
CA LYS A 9 -8.92 59.80 48.60
C LYS A 9 -8.33 58.54 49.23
N THR A 10 -9.10 57.48 49.45
CA THR A 10 -8.52 56.25 50.05
C THR A 10 -9.35 55.00 49.80
N THR A 11 -9.56 54.56 48.54
CA THR A 11 -10.00 53.16 48.30
C THR A 11 -9.64 52.59 46.92
N ASN A 12 -8.47 52.92 46.36
CA ASN A 12 -8.06 52.34 45.06
C ASN A 12 -6.60 51.86 45.00
N GLN A 13 -6.01 51.56 46.16
CA GLN A 13 -4.64 51.01 46.26
C GLN A 13 -4.64 49.50 46.59
N SER A 14 -5.65 48.98 47.30
CA SER A 14 -5.66 47.59 47.77
C SER A 14 -5.96 46.55 46.66
N LYS A 15 -6.79 46.87 45.65
CA LYS A 15 -7.03 45.96 44.51
C LYS A 15 -5.84 45.81 43.55
N LYS A 16 -4.87 46.75 43.56
CA LYS A 16 -3.73 46.72 42.62
C LYS A 16 -2.63 45.73 43.01
N ASN A 17 -2.61 45.27 44.27
CA ASN A 17 -1.59 44.35 44.75
C ASN A 17 -1.97 42.88 44.49
N ASN A 18 -3.26 42.56 44.42
CA ASN A 18 -3.75 41.19 44.18
C ASN A 18 -3.90 40.82 42.70
N LEU A 19 -3.70 41.76 41.75
CA LEU A 19 -3.61 41.47 40.31
C LEU A 19 -2.17 41.26 39.80
N LYS A 20 -1.16 41.51 40.65
CA LYS A 20 0.25 41.33 40.29
C LYS A 20 0.75 39.88 40.44
N GLU A 21 -0.10 38.98 40.90
CA GLU A 21 0.19 37.55 40.99
C GLU A 21 -0.47 36.75 39.86
N LEU A 22 -0.65 37.35 38.69
CA LEU A 22 -0.86 36.61 37.45
C LEU A 22 0.49 36.10 36.96
N LYS A 23 0.92 34.99 37.57
CA LYS A 23 1.72 33.91 36.95
C LYS A 23 2.77 34.45 35.97
N MET A 24 3.98 34.71 36.46
CA MET A 24 5.17 34.85 35.62
C MET A 24 5.32 33.56 34.79
N ARG A 25 4.74 33.54 33.59
CA ARG A 25 4.88 32.45 32.64
C ARG A 25 6.32 32.50 32.18
N ASN A 26 7.10 31.53 32.66
CA ASN A 26 8.45 31.25 32.20
C ASN A 26 8.38 30.81 30.73
N ASN A 27 8.26 31.79 29.82
CA ASN A 27 8.28 31.60 28.38
C ASN A 27 9.71 31.32 27.94
N LYS A 28 10.25 30.16 28.31
CA LYS A 28 11.45 29.62 27.69
C LYS A 28 11.07 29.23 26.26
N GLY A 29 11.34 30.13 25.32
CA GLY A 29 11.24 29.85 23.89
C GLY A 29 12.29 28.82 23.47
N PHE A 30 11.98 28.07 22.41
CA PHE A 30 12.96 27.20 21.75
C PHE A 30 14.14 28.03 21.26
N THR A 31 15.36 27.53 21.43
CA THR A 31 16.55 28.19 20.88
C THR A 31 16.70 27.87 19.40
N LEU A 32 17.28 28.80 18.62
CA LEU A 32 17.59 28.57 17.21
C LEU A 32 18.53 27.36 17.03
N ILE A 33 19.46 27.18 17.97
CA ILE A 33 20.44 26.08 17.94
C ILE A 33 19.77 24.72 18.17
N GLU A 34 18.75 24.62 19.02
CA GLU A 34 17.97 23.39 19.19
C GLU A 34 17.29 22.99 17.88
N LEU A 35 16.70 23.95 17.17
CA LEU A 35 16.05 23.65 15.89
C LEU A 35 17.08 23.16 14.84
N ILE A 36 18.26 23.80 14.79
CA ILE A 36 19.35 23.41 13.88
C ILE A 36 19.84 21.98 14.17
N MET A 37 20.18 21.67 15.42
CA MET A 37 20.61 20.33 15.84
C MET A 37 19.58 19.26 15.47
N VAL A 38 18.29 19.52 15.73
CA VAL A 38 17.21 18.59 15.40
C VAL A 38 17.15 18.34 13.90
N THR A 39 17.23 19.39 13.07
CA THR A 39 17.21 19.21 11.61
C THR A 39 18.44 18.45 11.08
N ILE A 40 19.61 18.62 11.70
CA ILE A 40 20.82 17.87 11.33
C ILE A 40 20.62 16.38 11.62
N ILE A 41 20.12 16.04 12.81
CA ILE A 41 19.87 14.65 13.19
C ILE A 41 18.79 14.03 12.28
N LEU A 42 17.70 14.75 12.03
CA LEU A 42 16.64 14.30 11.11
C LEU A 42 17.17 14.10 9.68
N GLY A 43 18.08 14.97 9.21
CA GLY A 43 18.73 14.82 7.91
C GLY A 43 19.54 13.53 7.79
N ILE A 44 20.35 13.21 8.81
CA ILE A 44 21.14 11.97 8.84
C ILE A 44 20.22 10.74 8.89
N LEU A 45 19.18 10.78 9.74
CA LEU A 45 18.22 9.67 9.84
C LEU A 45 17.47 9.45 8.52
N ALA A 46 17.00 10.52 7.88
CA ALA A 46 16.28 10.45 6.61
C ALA A 46 17.14 9.83 5.50
N ALA A 47 18.43 10.18 5.43
CA ALA A 47 19.37 9.65 4.44
C ALA A 47 19.49 8.12 4.48
N VAL A 48 19.40 7.50 5.68
CA VAL A 48 19.48 6.04 5.85
C VAL A 48 18.10 5.38 5.86
N ALA A 49 17.08 6.06 6.39
CA ALA A 49 15.75 5.51 6.56
C ALA A 49 14.99 5.37 5.23
N ILE A 50 15.06 6.38 4.35
CA ILE A 50 14.35 6.40 3.06
C ILE A 50 14.74 5.19 2.17
N PRO A 51 16.01 4.93 1.85
CA PRO A 51 16.36 3.81 0.98
C PRO A 51 15.96 2.45 1.59
N ARG A 52 16.14 2.29 2.91
CA ARG A 52 15.71 1.09 3.62
C ARG A 52 14.20 0.88 3.58
N TYR A 53 13.44 1.96 3.69
CA TYR A 53 11.98 1.91 3.59
C TYR A 53 11.54 1.47 2.20
N MET A 54 12.12 2.03 1.13
CA MET A 54 11.79 1.64 -0.25
C MET A 54 12.02 0.15 -0.50
N THR A 55 13.18 -0.39 -0.11
CA THR A 55 13.46 -1.83 -0.22
C THR A 55 12.49 -2.68 0.62
N SER A 56 12.01 -2.15 1.75
CA SER A 56 11.01 -2.86 2.56
C SER A 56 9.64 -2.91 1.88
N VAL A 57 9.26 -1.83 1.19
CA VAL A 57 8.01 -1.77 0.41
C VAL A 57 8.08 -2.75 -0.76
N GLU A 58 9.17 -2.73 -1.53
CA GLU A 58 9.36 -3.65 -2.67
C GLU A 58 9.26 -5.12 -2.27
N LYS A 59 9.84 -5.49 -1.12
CA LYS A 59 9.75 -6.86 -0.58
C LYS A 59 8.34 -7.22 -0.13
N ALA A 60 7.61 -6.26 0.43
CA ALA A 60 6.22 -6.46 0.82
C ALA A 60 5.31 -6.65 -0.40
N GLU A 61 5.54 -5.88 -1.47
CA GLU A 61 4.86 -6.04 -2.75
C GLU A 61 5.15 -7.42 -3.37
N GLU A 62 6.43 -7.83 -3.43
CA GLU A 62 6.81 -9.17 -3.89
C GLU A 62 6.13 -10.30 -3.09
N ALA A 63 6.08 -10.19 -1.77
CA ALA A 63 5.39 -11.18 -0.94
C ALA A 63 3.87 -11.20 -1.17
N ALA A 64 3.26 -10.03 -1.41
CA ALA A 64 1.83 -9.93 -1.73
C ALA A 64 1.52 -10.54 -3.10
N GLU A 65 2.36 -10.29 -4.11
CA GLU A 65 2.26 -10.92 -5.42
C GLU A 65 2.36 -12.44 -5.31
N ASP A 66 3.36 -12.95 -4.57
CA ASP A 66 3.54 -14.37 -4.38
C ASP A 66 2.31 -15.02 -3.72
N ALA A 67 1.68 -14.33 -2.76
CA ALA A 67 0.44 -14.80 -2.14
C ALA A 67 -0.72 -14.91 -3.15
N VAL A 68 -0.89 -13.91 -4.02
CA VAL A 68 -1.91 -13.92 -5.07
C VAL A 68 -1.65 -15.03 -6.08
N ILE A 69 -0.42 -15.15 -6.56
CA ILE A 69 -0.03 -16.17 -7.54
C ILE A 69 -0.16 -17.58 -6.97
N ASN A 70 0.20 -17.79 -5.70
CA ASN A 70 0.00 -19.08 -5.03
C ASN A 70 -1.48 -19.41 -4.86
N ALA A 71 -2.33 -18.42 -4.58
CA ALA A 71 -3.77 -18.62 -4.56
C ALA A 71 -4.30 -19.03 -5.94
N ILE A 72 -3.87 -18.37 -7.02
CA ILE A 72 -4.20 -18.74 -8.40
C ILE A 72 -3.77 -20.18 -8.68
N LYS A 73 -2.53 -20.57 -8.38
CA LYS A 73 -2.04 -21.94 -8.56
C LYS A 73 -2.93 -22.96 -7.85
N ALA A 74 -3.27 -22.70 -6.58
CA ALA A 74 -4.15 -23.59 -5.82
C ALA A 74 -5.56 -23.69 -6.42
N GLY A 75 -6.14 -22.55 -6.84
CA GLY A 75 -7.44 -22.51 -7.51
C GLY A 75 -7.44 -23.27 -8.83
N LEU A 76 -6.39 -23.11 -9.65
CA LEU A 76 -6.22 -23.81 -10.92
C LEU A 76 -6.13 -25.33 -10.72
N GLU A 77 -5.40 -25.78 -9.68
CA GLU A 77 -5.31 -27.19 -9.32
C GLU A 77 -6.65 -27.77 -8.85
N GLN A 78 -7.42 -27.00 -8.09
CA GLN A 78 -8.77 -27.36 -7.68
C GLN A 78 -9.70 -27.46 -8.89
N HIS A 79 -9.69 -26.45 -9.76
CA HIS A 79 -10.49 -26.43 -11.00
C HIS A 79 -10.14 -27.62 -11.90
N ALA A 80 -8.86 -27.92 -12.07
CA ALA A 80 -8.41 -29.08 -12.84
C ALA A 80 -8.92 -30.41 -12.26
N THR A 81 -8.99 -30.51 -10.93
CA THR A 81 -9.50 -31.71 -10.23
C THR A 81 -11.02 -31.83 -10.40
N GLU A 82 -11.75 -30.73 -10.36
CA GLU A 82 -13.19 -30.71 -10.65
C GLU A 82 -13.47 -31.17 -12.08
N LYS A 83 -12.73 -30.64 -13.07
CA LYS A 83 -12.86 -31.05 -14.48
C LYS A 83 -12.49 -32.52 -14.71
N LEU A 84 -11.57 -33.07 -13.92
CA LEU A 84 -11.26 -34.49 -13.93
C LEU A 84 -12.47 -35.34 -13.52
N MET A 85 -13.25 -34.87 -12.54
CA MET A 85 -14.44 -35.58 -12.09
C MET A 85 -15.62 -35.42 -13.05
N GLU A 86 -15.78 -34.23 -13.63
CA GLU A 86 -16.88 -33.91 -14.55
C GLU A 86 -16.70 -34.58 -15.92
N ASN A 87 -15.51 -34.39 -16.51
CA ASN A 87 -15.24 -34.74 -17.91
C ASN A 87 -14.14 -35.79 -18.05
N GLY A 88 -13.63 -36.35 -16.95
CA GLY A 88 -12.57 -37.37 -16.97
C GLY A 88 -11.17 -36.84 -17.27
N ARG A 89 -10.98 -35.51 -17.32
CA ARG A 89 -9.73 -34.87 -17.77
C ARG A 89 -9.41 -33.60 -16.98
N ARG A 90 -8.14 -33.41 -16.65
CA ARG A 90 -7.66 -32.20 -15.97
C ARG A 90 -7.45 -31.10 -17.01
N SER A 91 -8.12 -29.96 -16.84
CA SER A 91 -7.96 -28.78 -17.70
C SER A 91 -7.96 -27.52 -16.85
N TRP A 92 -7.15 -26.53 -17.22
CA TRP A 92 -7.24 -25.18 -16.64
C TRP A 92 -8.22 -24.32 -17.46
N PRO A 93 -8.85 -23.28 -16.86
CA PRO A 93 -9.73 -22.36 -17.57
C PRO A 93 -8.94 -21.43 -18.51
N THR A 94 -9.59 -20.79 -19.47
CA THR A 94 -8.93 -19.81 -20.35
C THR A 94 -8.48 -18.56 -19.61
N ASN A 95 -9.26 -18.11 -18.64
CA ASN A 95 -8.88 -17.04 -17.74
C ASN A 95 -8.49 -17.60 -16.36
N PRO A 96 -7.25 -17.40 -15.89
CA PRO A 96 -6.79 -17.96 -14.61
C PRO A 96 -7.61 -17.44 -13.41
N TRP A 97 -8.22 -16.26 -13.53
CA TRP A 97 -9.03 -15.65 -12.48
C TRP A 97 -10.39 -16.32 -12.28
N ASP A 98 -10.84 -17.15 -13.22
CA ASP A 98 -12.09 -17.92 -13.11
C ASP A 98 -11.93 -19.13 -12.19
N ALA A 99 -10.69 -19.53 -11.89
CA ALA A 99 -10.40 -20.58 -10.93
C ALA A 99 -10.49 -20.10 -9.46
N LEU A 100 -10.70 -18.80 -9.24
CA LEU A 100 -10.79 -18.19 -7.91
C LEU A 100 -12.20 -17.73 -7.60
N GLU A 101 -12.68 -18.09 -6.41
CA GLU A 101 -13.96 -17.60 -5.88
C GLU A 101 -13.89 -16.10 -5.56
N THR A 102 -12.82 -15.68 -4.88
CA THR A 102 -12.57 -14.27 -4.54
C THR A 102 -11.36 -13.76 -5.29
N LYS A 103 -11.57 -12.74 -6.12
CA LYS A 103 -10.51 -12.08 -6.88
C LYS A 103 -9.73 -11.11 -5.98
N PRO A 104 -8.41 -10.93 -6.20
CA PRO A 104 -7.62 -10.03 -5.37
C PRO A 104 -8.07 -8.58 -5.52
N ALA A 105 -7.73 -7.76 -4.52
CA ALA A 105 -7.92 -6.32 -4.61
C ALA A 105 -7.19 -5.76 -5.84
N GLY A 106 -7.81 -4.81 -6.53
CA GLY A 106 -7.25 -4.21 -7.75
C GLY A 106 -7.46 -5.03 -9.03
N TYR A 107 -8.10 -6.19 -8.98
CA TYR A 107 -8.43 -6.93 -10.20
C TYR A 107 -9.38 -6.15 -11.12
N ALA A 108 -9.04 -6.09 -12.41
CA ALA A 108 -9.89 -5.58 -13.47
C ALA A 108 -10.05 -6.62 -14.58
N ALA A 109 -11.28 -6.80 -15.07
CA ALA A 109 -11.63 -7.82 -16.07
C ALA A 109 -11.32 -7.41 -17.52
N THR A 110 -10.85 -6.18 -17.75
CA THR A 110 -10.49 -5.70 -19.09
C THR A 110 -9.31 -6.49 -19.63
N ASP A 111 -9.43 -6.95 -20.88
CA ASP A 111 -8.38 -7.68 -21.61
C ASP A 111 -7.25 -6.75 -22.05
N ALA A 112 -6.40 -6.37 -21.09
CA ALA A 112 -5.30 -5.43 -21.27
C ALA A 112 -4.25 -5.63 -20.17
N ASP A 113 -3.08 -5.05 -20.38
CA ASP A 113 -2.03 -5.02 -19.36
C ASP A 113 -2.42 -4.08 -18.21
N ALA A 114 -1.91 -4.34 -17.01
CA ALA A 114 -2.09 -3.47 -15.85
C ALA A 114 -1.55 -2.06 -16.15
N ALA A 115 -2.34 -1.05 -15.83
CA ALA A 115 -2.06 0.36 -16.17
C ALA A 115 -2.20 1.31 -14.98
N ASP A 116 -2.71 0.82 -13.84
CA ASP A 116 -2.92 1.59 -12.62
C ASP A 116 -2.23 0.89 -11.43
N ASP A 117 -1.79 1.66 -10.44
CA ASP A 117 -1.11 1.13 -9.25
C ASP A 117 -1.98 0.12 -8.48
N GLY A 118 -1.38 -1.01 -8.12
CA GLY A 118 -2.03 -2.11 -7.40
C GLY A 118 -2.96 -2.94 -8.28
N GLN A 119 -3.09 -2.64 -9.58
CA GLN A 119 -4.03 -3.31 -10.46
C GLN A 119 -3.53 -4.70 -10.86
N TRP A 120 -4.46 -5.64 -10.97
CA TRP A 120 -4.24 -6.98 -11.53
C TRP A 120 -5.08 -7.16 -12.78
N ARG A 121 -4.48 -7.68 -13.85
CA ARG A 121 -5.20 -8.03 -15.09
C ARG A 121 -4.73 -9.36 -15.66
N PHE A 122 -5.51 -9.87 -16.60
CA PHE A 122 -5.10 -10.97 -17.46
C PHE A 122 -5.35 -10.56 -18.91
N LYS A 123 -4.34 -10.77 -19.76
CA LYS A 123 -4.42 -10.50 -21.19
C LYS A 123 -4.43 -11.82 -21.94
N THR A 124 -5.50 -12.07 -22.65
CA THR A 124 -5.80 -13.33 -23.32
C THR A 124 -4.93 -13.55 -24.56
N SER A 125 -4.53 -12.47 -25.24
CA SER A 125 -3.73 -12.55 -26.47
C SER A 125 -2.30 -13.02 -26.21
N THR A 126 -1.65 -12.48 -25.18
CA THR A 126 -0.29 -12.83 -24.75
C THR A 126 -0.29 -13.92 -23.68
N LYS A 127 -1.46 -14.17 -23.09
CA LYS A 127 -1.68 -15.11 -21.98
C LYS A 127 -0.85 -14.75 -20.75
N ASN A 128 -0.84 -13.47 -20.37
CA ASN A 128 -0.08 -13.00 -19.23
C ASN A 128 -0.99 -12.48 -18.13
N ILE A 129 -0.71 -12.89 -16.90
CA ILE A 129 -1.21 -12.20 -15.71
C ILE A 129 -0.28 -11.02 -15.47
N THR A 130 -0.82 -9.80 -15.35
CA THR A 130 -0.02 -8.59 -15.12
C THR A 130 -0.42 -7.90 -13.82
N HIS A 131 0.58 -7.35 -13.13
CA HIS A 131 0.40 -6.54 -11.93
C HIS A 131 1.27 -5.27 -12.02
N MET A 132 0.73 -4.12 -11.63
CA MET A 132 1.49 -2.87 -11.55
C MET A 132 1.68 -2.48 -10.09
N ARG A 133 2.94 -2.30 -9.67
CA ARG A 133 3.34 -1.90 -8.31
C ARG A 133 3.18 -0.40 -8.10
N GLY A 134 3.23 0.07 -6.84
CA GLY A 134 3.07 1.49 -6.52
C GLY A 134 4.22 2.39 -6.99
N ASN A 135 5.32 1.80 -7.47
CA ASN A 135 6.41 2.51 -8.11
C ASN A 135 6.25 2.62 -9.66
N GLY A 136 5.17 2.08 -10.21
CA GLY A 136 4.89 2.04 -11.65
C GLY A 136 5.50 0.85 -12.40
N ASP A 137 6.25 -0.03 -11.73
CA ASP A 137 6.80 -1.23 -12.35
C ASP A 137 5.69 -2.24 -12.62
N VAL A 138 5.62 -2.73 -13.86
CA VAL A 138 4.77 -3.86 -14.21
C VAL A 138 5.55 -5.16 -14.06
N LYS A 139 4.91 -6.14 -13.43
CA LYS A 139 5.34 -7.54 -13.35
C LYS A 139 4.33 -8.41 -14.07
N HIS A 140 4.81 -9.51 -14.64
CA HIS A 140 3.93 -10.49 -15.26
C HIS A 140 4.32 -11.93 -14.95
N TRP A 141 3.38 -12.82 -15.24
CA TRP A 141 3.53 -14.26 -15.18
C TRP A 141 2.87 -14.88 -16.41
N ASP A 142 3.66 -15.63 -17.16
CA ASP A 142 3.19 -16.37 -18.33
C ASP A 142 2.20 -17.45 -17.91
N TYR A 143 1.08 -17.52 -18.60
CA TYR A 143 0.02 -18.49 -18.35
C TYR A 143 -0.25 -19.33 -19.58
N ALA A 144 -0.31 -20.65 -19.40
CA ALA A 144 -0.82 -21.56 -20.40
C ALA A 144 -1.87 -22.46 -19.78
N GLU A 145 -3.08 -22.48 -20.35
CA GLU A 145 -4.18 -23.37 -19.89
C GLU A 145 -3.92 -24.87 -20.19
N GLY A 146 -2.88 -25.17 -20.98
CA GLY A 146 -2.52 -26.52 -21.41
C GLY A 146 -3.30 -26.96 -22.66
N THR A 147 -3.07 -28.20 -23.09
CA THR A 147 -3.73 -28.80 -24.26
C THR A 147 -4.78 -29.81 -23.80
N ASN A 148 -6.02 -29.63 -24.24
CA ASN A 148 -7.17 -30.45 -23.84
C ASN A 148 -7.96 -30.97 -25.05
N SER A 149 -7.26 -31.47 -26.07
CA SER A 149 -7.85 -31.86 -27.36
C SER A 149 -8.33 -33.32 -27.43
N GLY A 150 -8.19 -34.10 -26.36
CA GLY A 150 -8.57 -35.52 -26.32
C GLY A 150 -7.45 -36.47 -26.74
N GLY A 151 -6.25 -35.95 -27.03
CA GLY A 151 -5.12 -36.73 -27.54
C GLY A 151 -4.11 -37.12 -26.46
N ASN A 152 -3.12 -37.93 -26.86
CA ASN A 152 -1.99 -38.34 -26.02
C ASN A 152 -0.98 -37.22 -25.72
N SER A 153 -1.08 -36.07 -26.38
CA SER A 153 -0.22 -34.89 -26.18
C SER A 153 -0.84 -33.84 -25.26
N ASP A 154 -1.92 -34.21 -24.57
CA ASP A 154 -2.61 -33.32 -23.67
C ASP A 154 -1.79 -33.13 -22.40
N ALA A 155 -1.57 -31.87 -22.03
CA ALA A 155 -0.79 -31.46 -20.89
C ALA A 155 -1.62 -30.54 -20.00
N VAL A 156 -1.47 -30.71 -18.69
CA VAL A 156 -1.98 -29.71 -17.72
C VAL A 156 -1.28 -28.38 -17.96
N GLY A 157 -1.99 -27.29 -17.72
CA GLY A 157 -1.48 -25.93 -17.92
C GLY A 157 -0.24 -25.61 -17.07
N THR A 158 0.42 -24.50 -17.40
CA THR A 158 1.61 -24.01 -16.72
C THR A 158 1.44 -22.55 -16.31
N LEU A 159 1.98 -22.18 -15.14
CA LEU A 159 2.09 -20.80 -14.70
C LEU A 159 3.56 -20.48 -14.44
N GLY A 160 4.06 -19.46 -15.13
CA GLY A 160 5.46 -19.03 -15.13
C GLY A 160 5.91 -18.41 -13.81
N VAL A 161 7.17 -17.98 -13.82
CA VAL A 161 7.77 -17.21 -12.72
C VAL A 161 7.43 -15.72 -12.87
N ARG A 162 7.75 -14.93 -11.85
CA ARG A 162 7.60 -13.48 -11.93
C ARG A 162 8.67 -12.90 -12.86
N GLU A 163 8.22 -12.14 -13.84
CA GLU A 163 9.08 -11.44 -14.80
C GLU A 163 8.75 -9.95 -14.86
N ALA A 164 9.65 -9.15 -15.43
CA ALA A 164 9.50 -7.70 -15.53
C ALA A 164 8.81 -7.31 -16.84
N GLY A 165 8.01 -6.24 -16.81
CA GLY A 165 7.22 -5.78 -17.96
C GLY A 165 5.86 -6.49 -18.07
N ALA A 166 5.19 -6.30 -19.21
CA ALA A 166 3.88 -6.91 -19.50
C ALA A 166 3.97 -8.28 -20.22
N GLY A 167 5.20 -8.71 -20.53
CA GLY A 167 5.47 -9.87 -21.39
C GLY A 167 5.06 -9.63 -22.84
N ASP A 168 5.39 -10.60 -23.70
CA ASP A 168 5.32 -10.50 -25.16
C ASP A 168 4.01 -11.09 -25.73
#